data_AF-A0A0F9A7V2-F1
#
_entry.id   AF-A0A0F9A7V2-F1
#
_cell.length_a   1.000
_cell.length_b   1.000
_cell.length_c   1.000
_cell.angle_alpha   90.00
_cell.angle_beta   90.00
_cell.angle_gamma   90.00
#
_symmetry.space_group_name_H-M   'P 1'
#
loop_
_entity.id
_entity.type
_entity.pdbx_description
1 polymer ?
#
loop_
_entity_poly.entity_id
_entity_poly.type
_entity_poly.pdbx_seq_one_letter_code
_entity_poly.pdbx_strand_id
1 'polypeptide(L)'
;GEGVKSLLVWLGKKAGWTLIQNWDENLKSKSLEDLVNQCSSILSNQGWGRFVPKQISDDLITINLYYNISSELENKSKYFCYFITGILTGIGEFALYRVNVSENKCSLEDLNLDFCEYKIERIK
;
A
#
# COMPACT_ATOMS: atom_id res chain seq x y z
N GLY A 1 -6.29 -16.23 -13.66
CA GLY A 1 -7.68 -16.29 -14.12
C GLY A 1 -8.17 -14.88 -14.39
N GLU A 2 -9.13 -14.74 -15.30
CA GLU A 2 -9.82 -13.46 -15.54
C GLU A 2 -10.48 -12.98 -14.24
N GLY A 3 -10.29 -11.72 -13.85
CA GLY A 3 -10.86 -11.16 -12.60
C GLY A 3 -10.01 -11.29 -11.32
N VAL A 4 -8.89 -12.04 -11.33
CA VAL A 4 -8.02 -12.19 -10.15
C VAL A 4 -7.50 -10.84 -9.64
N LYS A 5 -7.13 -9.92 -10.54
CA LYS A 5 -6.70 -8.57 -10.19
C LYS A 5 -7.77 -7.83 -9.37
N SER A 6 -8.99 -7.77 -9.88
CA SER A 6 -10.11 -7.08 -9.23
C SER A 6 -10.44 -7.70 -7.88
N LEU A 7 -10.40 -9.03 -7.78
CA LEU A 7 -10.60 -9.75 -6.51
C LEU A 7 -9.53 -9.41 -5.48
N LEU A 8 -8.25 -9.43 -5.86
CA LEU A 8 -7.14 -9.12 -4.95
C LEU A 8 -7.16 -7.66 -4.49
N VAL A 9 -7.47 -6.72 -5.38
CA VAL A 9 -7.65 -5.30 -5.00
C VAL A 9 -8.81 -5.16 -4.01
N TRP A 10 -9.95 -5.81 -4.26
CA TRP A 10 -11.11 -5.75 -3.38
C TRP A 10 -10.83 -6.35 -1.99
N LEU A 11 -10.21 -7.54 -1.95
CA LEU A 11 -9.81 -8.19 -0.69
C LEU A 11 -8.81 -7.34 0.08
N GLY A 12 -7.78 -6.82 -0.62
CA GLY A 12 -6.80 -5.93 -0.04
C GLY A 12 -7.44 -4.68 0.55
N LYS A 13 -8.40 -4.08 -0.16
CA LYS A 13 -9.14 -2.91 0.31
C LYS A 13 -9.89 -3.18 1.61
N LYS A 14 -10.59 -4.31 1.70
CA LYS A 14 -11.28 -4.70 2.94
C LYS A 14 -10.30 -4.96 4.08
N ALA A 15 -9.18 -5.63 3.80
CA ALA A 15 -8.13 -5.85 4.80
C ALA A 15 -7.54 -4.51 5.29
N GLY A 16 -7.15 -3.62 4.37
CA GLY A 16 -6.60 -2.30 4.70
C GLY A 16 -7.54 -1.47 5.58
N TRP A 17 -8.84 -1.47 5.28
CA TRP A 17 -9.86 -0.78 6.09
C TRP A 17 -9.95 -1.33 7.52
N THR A 18 -10.03 -2.66 7.66
CA THR A 18 -10.13 -3.30 8.98
C THR A 18 -8.85 -3.10 9.79
N LEU A 19 -7.69 -3.19 9.14
CA LEU A 19 -6.39 -3.00 9.78
C LEU A 19 -6.23 -1.57 10.30
N ILE A 20 -6.47 -0.57 9.45
CA ILE A 20 -6.28 0.84 9.84
C ILE A 20 -7.21 1.26 10.99
N GLN A 21 -8.46 0.81 10.96
CA GLN A 21 -9.42 1.07 12.04
C GLN A 21 -8.93 0.48 13.37
N ASN A 22 -8.55 -0.79 13.37
CA ASN A 22 -8.07 -1.47 14.57
C ASN A 22 -6.76 -0.85 15.08
N TRP A 23 -5.82 -0.53 14.18
CA TRP A 23 -4.56 0.09 14.56
C TRP A 23 -4.75 1.48 15.14
N ASP A 24 -5.58 2.32 14.53
CA ASP A 24 -5.79 3.68 15.03
C ASP A 24 -6.51 3.70 16.38
N GLU A 25 -7.47 2.78 16.61
CA GLU A 25 -8.13 2.61 17.91
C GLU A 25 -7.13 2.26 19.03
N ASN A 26 -6.10 1.47 18.72
CA ASN A 26 -5.11 0.99 19.69
C ASN A 26 -3.90 1.92 19.84
N LEU A 27 -3.41 2.50 18.74
CA LEU A 27 -2.19 3.31 18.69
C LEU A 27 -2.47 4.80 18.89
N LYS A 28 -3.70 5.25 18.60
CA LYS A 28 -4.18 6.63 18.75
C LYS A 28 -3.26 7.63 18.06
N SER A 29 -3.19 7.52 16.74
CA SER A 29 -2.34 8.36 15.90
C SER A 29 -2.68 9.84 16.12
N LYS A 30 -1.66 10.69 16.26
CA LYS A 30 -1.87 12.13 16.56
C LYS A 30 -1.94 12.98 15.30
N SER A 31 -1.47 12.44 14.17
CA SER A 31 -1.38 13.13 12.89
C SER A 31 -1.47 12.13 11.74
N LEU A 32 -1.74 12.63 10.53
CA LEU A 32 -1.68 11.84 9.30
C LEU A 32 -0.29 11.22 9.09
N GLU A 33 0.77 11.97 9.39
CA GLU A 33 2.15 11.49 9.28
C GLU A 33 2.42 10.32 10.23
N ASP A 34 2.00 10.43 11.49
CA ASP A 34 2.13 9.34 12.45
C ASP A 34 1.36 8.09 11.99
N LEU A 35 0.12 8.27 11.53
CA LEU A 35 -0.73 7.18 11.05
C LEU A 35 -0.06 6.43 9.90
N VAL A 36 0.38 7.14 8.85
CA VAL A 36 0.99 6.54 7.65
C VAL A 36 2.32 5.86 8.00
N ASN A 37 3.14 6.46 8.85
CA ASN A 37 4.41 5.89 9.29
C ASN A 37 4.20 4.61 10.11
N GLN A 38 3.28 4.61 11.07
CA GLN A 38 2.95 3.43 11.87
C GLN A 38 2.41 2.30 11.00
N CYS A 39 1.48 2.60 10.09
CA CYS A 39 0.92 1.59 9.18
C CYS A 39 1.98 0.99 8.27
N SER A 40 2.86 1.82 7.71
CA SER A 40 3.96 1.35 6.86
C SER A 40 4.93 0.47 7.63
N SER A 41 5.20 0.80 8.90
CA SER A 41 6.02 -0.04 9.79
C SER A 41 5.35 -1.41 10.04
N ILE A 42 4.06 -1.42 10.39
CA ILE A 42 3.34 -2.67 10.65
C ILE A 42 3.25 -3.54 9.40
N LEU A 43 2.90 -2.95 8.25
CA LEU A 43 2.86 -3.67 6.98
C LEU A 43 4.23 -4.24 6.60
N SER A 44 5.31 -3.52 6.91
CA SER A 44 6.66 -4.05 6.70
C SER A 44 6.95 -5.28 7.55
N ASN A 45 6.49 -5.27 8.80
CA ASN A 45 6.63 -6.40 9.73
C ASN A 45 5.76 -7.61 9.36
N GLN A 46 4.76 -7.45 8.48
CA GLN A 46 3.96 -8.57 7.97
C GLN A 46 4.65 -9.34 6.83
N GLY A 47 5.79 -8.86 6.32
CA GLY A 47 6.62 -9.62 5.37
C GLY A 47 6.28 -9.43 3.89
N TRP A 48 5.49 -8.42 3.53
CA TRP A 48 5.21 -8.09 2.12
C TRP A 48 6.37 -7.35 1.41
N GLY A 49 7.33 -6.87 2.19
CA GLY A 49 8.44 -6.02 1.79
C GLY A 49 8.59 -4.85 2.75
N ARG A 50 9.44 -3.88 2.44
CA ARG A 50 9.70 -2.70 3.27
C ARG A 50 9.00 -1.47 2.70
N PHE A 51 7.94 -1.02 3.38
CA PHE A 51 7.18 0.18 3.04
C PHE A 51 7.86 1.41 3.63
N VAL A 52 8.20 2.37 2.78
CA VAL A 52 8.87 3.62 3.16
C VAL A 52 8.07 4.80 2.60
N PRO A 53 7.33 5.53 3.44
CA PRO A 53 6.71 6.79 3.03
C PRO A 53 7.77 7.78 2.53
N LYS A 54 7.46 8.47 1.43
CA LYS A 54 8.34 9.48 0.80
C LYS A 54 7.73 10.87 0.83
N GLN A 55 6.40 10.94 0.71
CA GLN A 55 5.65 12.18 0.77
C GLN A 55 4.34 11.90 1.49
N ILE A 56 3.96 12.76 2.42
CA ILE A 56 2.69 12.69 3.15
C ILE A 56 2.11 14.10 3.17
N SER A 57 0.90 14.24 2.67
CA SER A 57 0.14 15.50 2.64
C SER A 57 -1.35 15.18 2.53
N ASP A 58 -2.20 16.19 2.74
CA ASP A 58 -3.66 16.03 2.71
C ASP A 58 -4.22 15.67 1.32
N ASP A 59 -3.41 15.87 0.27
CA ASP A 59 -3.79 15.57 -1.13
C ASP A 59 -3.08 14.33 -1.70
N LEU A 60 -1.89 14.00 -1.17
CA LEU A 60 -1.02 12.97 -1.74
C LEU A 60 -0.18 12.28 -0.67
N ILE A 61 -0.20 10.95 -0.71
CA ILE A 61 0.76 10.08 -0.03
C ILE A 61 1.52 9.27 -1.08
N THR A 62 2.85 9.25 -0.99
CA THR A 62 3.72 8.39 -1.83
C THR A 62 4.47 7.41 -0.93
N ILE A 63 4.42 6.12 -1.26
CA ILE A 63 5.10 5.05 -0.53
C ILE A 63 5.93 4.23 -1.50
N ASN A 64 7.19 4.01 -1.15
CA ASN A 64 8.05 3.07 -1.85
C ASN A 64 8.05 1.73 -1.13
N LEU A 65 7.80 0.65 -1.86
CA LEU A 65 7.93 -0.73 -1.41
C LEU A 65 9.25 -1.31 -1.92
N TYR A 66 10.22 -1.46 -1.03
CA TYR A 66 11.48 -2.16 -1.30
C TYR A 66 11.35 -3.65 -0.95
N TYR A 67 12.21 -4.50 -1.51
CA TYR A 67 12.22 -5.94 -1.23
C TYR A 67 10.83 -6.58 -1.34
N ASN A 68 10.10 -6.22 -2.41
CA ASN A 68 8.74 -6.70 -2.65
C ASN A 68 8.74 -8.23 -2.72
N ILE A 69 7.96 -8.91 -1.88
CA ILE A 69 7.95 -10.38 -1.80
C ILE A 69 7.73 -11.07 -3.16
N SER A 70 7.05 -10.38 -4.09
CA SER A 70 6.84 -10.85 -5.46
C SER A 70 8.14 -11.11 -6.24
N SER A 71 9.25 -10.46 -5.87
CA SER A 71 10.57 -10.68 -6.48
C SER A 71 11.22 -11.99 -6.05
N GLU A 72 10.83 -12.53 -4.90
CA GLU A 72 11.38 -13.75 -4.30
C GLU A 72 10.65 -15.02 -4.76
N LEU A 73 9.53 -14.87 -5.47
CA LEU A 73 8.76 -16.00 -6.01
C LEU A 73 9.47 -16.59 -7.23
N GLU A 74 9.47 -17.92 -7.34
CA GLU A 74 9.97 -18.64 -8.53
C GLU A 74 9.31 -18.13 -9.83
N ASN A 75 8.00 -17.85 -9.76
CA ASN A 75 7.24 -17.19 -10.81
C ASN A 75 6.88 -15.76 -10.38
N LYS A 76 7.75 -14.80 -10.72
CA LYS A 76 7.52 -13.37 -10.46
C LYS A 76 6.18 -12.94 -11.05
N SER A 77 5.28 -12.44 -10.21
CA SER A 77 3.93 -12.02 -10.62
C SER A 77 3.48 -10.80 -9.84
N LYS A 78 2.60 -9.99 -10.44
CA LYS A 78 2.03 -8.79 -9.80
C LYS A 78 0.86 -9.06 -8.85
N TYR A 79 0.55 -10.32 -8.54
CA TYR A 79 -0.63 -10.62 -7.71
C TYR A 79 -0.55 -9.96 -6.32
N PHE A 80 0.60 -10.01 -5.65
CA PHE A 80 0.76 -9.32 -4.37
C PHE A 80 0.77 -7.80 -4.52
N CYS A 81 1.30 -7.26 -5.64
CA CYS A 81 1.22 -5.83 -5.93
C CYS A 81 -0.25 -5.37 -6.00
N TYR A 82 -1.13 -6.14 -6.65
CA TYR A 82 -2.56 -5.83 -6.70
C TYR A 82 -3.23 -5.90 -5.31
N PHE A 83 -2.85 -6.87 -4.48
CA PHE A 83 -3.34 -6.96 -3.12
C PHE A 83 -2.86 -5.77 -2.27
N ILE A 84 -1.59 -5.38 -2.41
CA ILE A 84 -0.98 -4.21 -1.74
C ILE A 84 -1.65 -2.92 -2.20
N THR A 85 -1.92 -2.73 -3.49
CA THR A 85 -2.73 -1.62 -4.01
C THR A 85 -4.08 -1.57 -3.30
N GLY A 86 -4.73 -2.72 -3.10
CA GLY A 86 -5.95 -2.84 -2.32
C GLY A 86 -5.77 -2.35 -0.89
N ILE A 87 -4.80 -2.90 -0.14
CA ILE A 87 -4.49 -2.50 1.24
C ILE A 87 -4.31 -0.98 1.34
N LEU A 88 -3.47 -0.42 0.48
CA LEU A 88 -3.18 1.02 0.45
C LEU A 88 -4.40 1.85 0.05
N THR A 89 -5.31 1.32 -0.77
CA THR A 89 -6.60 1.96 -1.05
C THR A 89 -7.46 2.02 0.20
N GLY A 90 -7.55 0.92 0.97
CA GLY A 90 -8.26 0.90 2.24
C GLY A 90 -7.67 1.91 3.23
N ILE A 91 -6.36 1.87 3.46
CA ILE A 91 -5.69 2.82 4.36
C ILE A 91 -5.87 4.27 3.89
N GLY A 92 -5.69 4.52 2.59
CA GLY A 92 -5.80 5.85 1.99
C GLY A 92 -7.20 6.43 2.07
N GLU A 93 -8.25 5.62 1.84
CA GLU A 93 -9.64 6.09 1.99
C GLU A 93 -9.95 6.48 3.45
N PHE A 94 -9.27 5.88 4.45
CA PHE A 94 -9.48 6.16 5.87
C PHE A 94 -8.75 7.44 6.24
N ALA A 95 -7.52 7.58 5.75
CA ALA A 95 -6.65 8.70 6.03
C ALA A 95 -7.07 10.01 5.31
N LEU A 96 -7.46 9.93 4.03
CA LEU A 96 -7.67 11.11 3.18
C LEU A 96 -9.10 11.29 2.65
N TYR A 97 -9.98 10.30 2.87
CA TYR A 97 -11.35 10.24 2.33
C TYR A 97 -11.42 10.27 0.79
N ARG A 98 -11.87 9.15 0.19
CA ARG A 98 -11.96 8.91 -1.27
C ARG A 98 -10.63 9.14 -2.00
N VAL A 99 -9.91 8.06 -2.30
CA VAL A 99 -8.60 8.12 -2.96
C VAL A 99 -8.55 7.34 -4.26
N ASN A 100 -7.64 7.74 -5.14
CA ASN A 100 -7.16 6.95 -6.25
C ASN A 100 -5.77 6.39 -5.89
N VAL A 101 -5.57 5.08 -6.01
CA VAL A 101 -4.27 4.45 -5.75
C VAL A 101 -3.71 3.87 -7.03
N SER A 102 -2.49 4.26 -7.36
CA SER A 102 -1.77 3.80 -8.55
C SER A 102 -0.38 3.27 -8.18
N GLU A 103 0.06 2.25 -8.90
CA GLU A 103 1.45 1.79 -8.91
C GLU A 103 2.12 2.37 -10.15
N ASN A 104 2.99 3.36 -9.98
CA ASN A 104 3.58 4.09 -11.11
C ASN A 104 4.89 3.48 -11.60
N LYS A 105 5.62 2.83 -10.70
CA LYS A 105 6.92 2.22 -10.94
C LYS A 105 6.96 0.90 -10.21
N CYS A 106 7.58 -0.14 -10.78
CA CYS A 106 7.77 -1.38 -10.05
C CYS A 106 9.01 -2.15 -10.50
N SER A 107 9.78 -2.64 -9.54
CA SER A 107 10.98 -3.47 -9.74
C SER A 107 10.70 -4.81 -10.43
N LEU A 108 9.43 -5.22 -10.53
CA LEU A 108 9.02 -6.39 -11.31
C LEU A 108 8.90 -6.11 -12.82
N GLU A 109 8.76 -4.84 -13.21
CA GLU A 109 8.61 -4.41 -14.61
C GLU A 109 9.87 -3.72 -15.14
N ASP A 110 10.61 -3.02 -14.29
CA ASP A 110 11.89 -2.41 -14.62
C ASP A 110 12.98 -2.90 -13.67
N LEU A 111 13.93 -3.67 -14.21
CA LEU A 111 15.03 -4.28 -13.44
C LEU A 111 16.04 -3.24 -12.92
N ASN A 112 16.00 -1.99 -13.38
CA ASN A 112 16.85 -0.91 -12.88
C ASN A 112 16.32 -0.28 -11.60
N LEU A 113 15.10 -0.65 -11.17
CA LEU A 113 14.49 -0.15 -9.95
C LEU A 113 14.60 -1.17 -8.82
N ASP A 114 14.86 -0.68 -7.61
CA ASP A 114 14.89 -1.47 -6.38
C ASP A 114 13.59 -1.38 -5.55
N PHE A 115 12.59 -0.65 -6.05
CA PHE A 115 11.29 -0.46 -5.39
C PHE A 115 10.09 -0.48 -6.36
N CYS A 116 8.91 -0.66 -5.78
CA CYS A 116 7.64 -0.29 -6.40
C CYS A 116 7.05 0.97 -5.73
N GLU A 117 6.65 1.96 -6.52
CA GLU A 117 6.11 3.24 -6.05
C GLU A 117 4.60 3.22 -6.11
N TYR A 118 3.97 3.42 -4.95
CA TYR A 118 2.52 3.59 -4.83
C TYR A 118 2.21 5.05 -4.52
N LYS A 119 1.31 5.64 -5.31
CA LYS A 119 0.71 6.96 -5.04
C LYS A 119 -0.73 6.79 -4.61
N ILE A 120 -1.09 7.48 -3.54
CA ILE A 120 -2.44 7.56 -2.98
C ILE A 120 -2.84 9.02 -3.09
N GLU A 121 -3.73 9.32 -4.03
CA GLU A 121 -4.16 10.68 -4.36
C GLU A 121 -5.60 10.90 -3.91
N ARG A 122 -5.87 12.00 -3.23
CA ARG A 122 -7.23 12.37 -2.85
C ARG A 122 -8.03 12.76 -4.08
N ILE A 123 -9.25 12.22 -4.19
CA ILE A 123 -10.21 12.61 -5.22
C ILE A 123 -10.97 13.85 -4.71
N LYS A 124 -10.92 14.94 -5.47
CA LYS A 124 -11.65 16.18 -5.17
C LYS A 124 -13.14 16.05 -5.46
#